data_AF-A0A2A8ANU4-F1
#
_entry.id   AF-A0A2A8ANU4-F1
#
_cell.length_a   1.000
_cell.length_b   1.000
_cell.length_c   1.000
_cell.angle_alpha   90.00
_cell.angle_beta   90.00
_cell.angle_gamma   90.00
#
_symmetry.space_group_name_H-M   'P 1'
#
loop_
_entity.id
_entity.type
_entity.pdbx_description
1 polymer ?
#
loop_
_entity_poly.entity_id
_entity_poly.type
_entity_poly.pdbx_seq_one_letter_code
_entity_poly.pdbx_strand_id
1 'polypeptide(L)'
;MINQLKILNPQALIGVFGKAPKLEDVELLEVRLKRDGPTLFILLMTKETVEHKPKRWNKWDVIYVEISFFTIQNLTIESFRIENIIDYSGYFYFGFIFIK
;
A
#
# COMPACT_ATOMS: atom_id res chain seq x y z
N MET A 1 -15.63 -18.44 2.47
CA MET A 1 -14.23 -18.58 2.98
C MET A 1 -13.59 -17.22 2.86
N ILE A 2 -13.29 -16.57 3.97
CA ILE A 2 -12.68 -15.23 3.96
C ILE A 2 -11.23 -15.40 3.49
N ASN A 3 -10.93 -14.92 2.28
CA ASN A 3 -9.59 -14.83 1.74
C ASN A 3 -8.75 -14.01 2.72
N GLN A 4 -7.93 -14.68 3.53
CA GLN A 4 -6.99 -14.00 4.41
C GLN A 4 -6.03 -13.19 3.53
N LEU A 5 -6.04 -11.87 3.70
CA LEU A 5 -5.01 -10.94 3.24
C LEU A 5 -3.63 -11.55 3.55
N LYS A 6 -2.93 -12.09 2.56
CA LYS A 6 -1.56 -12.56 2.74
C LYS A 6 -0.59 -11.42 2.43
N ILE A 7 -0.53 -10.49 3.37
CA ILE A 7 0.47 -9.44 3.38
C ILE A 7 1.85 -10.09 3.54
N LEU A 8 2.76 -9.91 2.57
CA LEU A 8 4.18 -10.21 2.83
C LEU A 8 4.77 -9.03 3.61
N ASN A 9 5.19 -9.32 4.83
CA ASN A 9 5.75 -8.38 5.82
C ASN A 9 4.78 -7.30 6.35
N PRO A 10 3.65 -7.68 6.98
CA PRO A 10 2.74 -6.71 7.63
C PRO A 10 3.38 -6.07 8.85
N GLN A 11 4.48 -6.64 9.37
CA GLN A 11 5.12 -6.20 10.61
C GLN A 11 5.59 -4.75 10.56
N ALA A 12 6.01 -4.28 9.37
CA ALA A 12 6.41 -2.90 9.22
C ALA A 12 5.23 -1.92 9.26
N LEU A 13 4.07 -2.31 8.71
CA LEU A 13 2.85 -1.50 8.80
C LEU A 13 2.27 -1.56 10.22
N ILE A 14 2.19 -2.74 10.82
CA ILE A 14 1.79 -2.93 12.23
C ILE A 14 2.72 -2.14 13.15
N GLY A 15 4.02 -2.10 12.86
CA GLY A 15 5.00 -1.33 13.63
C GLY A 15 4.86 0.19 13.50
N VAL A 16 4.04 0.70 12.58
CA VAL A 16 3.74 2.13 12.42
C VAL A 16 2.32 2.45 12.89
N PHE A 17 1.34 1.66 12.45
CA PHE A 17 -0.08 1.89 12.66
C PHE A 17 -0.66 1.08 13.84
N GLY A 18 0.14 0.23 14.50
CA GLY A 18 -0.29 -0.68 15.58
C GLY A 18 -1.12 -1.87 15.12
N LYS A 19 -1.65 -1.81 13.91
CA LYS A 19 -2.45 -2.84 13.25
C LYS A 19 -2.10 -2.91 11.77
N ALA A 20 -2.54 -3.98 11.09
CA ALA A 20 -2.54 -3.98 9.64
C ALA A 20 -3.53 -2.90 9.17
N PRO A 21 -3.08 -1.86 8.45
CA PRO A 21 -3.95 -0.78 8.04
C PRO A 21 -5.01 -1.32 7.08
N LYS A 22 -6.22 -0.80 7.21
CA LYS A 22 -7.26 -1.04 6.22
C LYS A 22 -6.94 -0.11 5.05
N LEU A 23 -6.72 -0.65 3.87
CA LEU A 23 -6.53 0.15 2.64
C LEU A 23 -7.89 0.67 2.13
N GLU A 24 -8.69 1.20 3.04
CA GLU A 24 -9.98 1.85 2.84
C GLU A 24 -9.74 3.37 2.93
N ASP A 25 -10.46 4.16 2.13
CA ASP A 25 -10.35 5.63 2.09
C ASP A 25 -8.92 6.18 1.80
N VAL A 26 -8.12 5.39 1.09
CA VAL A 26 -6.77 5.77 0.65
C VAL A 26 -6.83 6.55 -0.67
N GLU A 27 -5.95 7.54 -0.81
CA GLU A 27 -5.83 8.29 -2.06
C GLU A 27 -4.81 7.59 -2.97
N LEU A 28 -5.26 7.17 -4.14
CA LEU A 28 -4.41 6.58 -5.16
C LEU A 28 -3.62 7.68 -5.87
N LEU A 29 -2.30 7.64 -5.74
CA LEU A 29 -1.41 8.65 -6.34
C LEU A 29 -0.80 8.17 -7.65
N GLU A 30 -0.41 6.90 -7.69
CA GLU A 30 0.35 6.37 -8.82
C GLU A 30 0.05 4.89 -9.05
N VAL A 31 -0.06 4.51 -10.32
CA VAL A 31 -0.11 3.12 -10.78
C VAL A 31 0.95 2.94 -11.87
N ARG A 32 1.96 2.11 -11.61
CA ARG A 32 3.06 1.85 -12.56
C ARG A 32 3.18 0.39 -12.91
N LEU A 33 3.24 0.08 -14.20
CA LEU A 33 3.61 -1.24 -14.69
C LEU A 33 5.05 -1.22 -15.21
N LYS A 34 5.92 -2.06 -14.65
CA LYS A 34 7.31 -2.22 -15.13
C LYS A 34 7.44 -3.50 -15.96
N ARG A 35 8.04 -3.34 -17.16
CA ARG A 35 8.30 -4.44 -18.11
C ARG A 35 9.39 -5.39 -17.62
N ASP A 36 10.41 -4.87 -16.94
CA ASP A 36 11.39 -5.70 -16.24
C ASP A 36 10.80 -6.18 -14.91
N GLY A 37 10.38 -7.45 -14.88
CA GLY A 37 9.90 -8.14 -13.68
C GLY A 37 8.37 -8.26 -13.53
N PRO A 38 7.59 -8.31 -14.62
CA PRO A 38 6.14 -7.98 -14.69
C PRO A 38 5.52 -7.55 -13.35
N THR A 39 5.89 -6.34 -12.92
CA THR A 39 5.53 -5.82 -11.58
C THR A 39 4.65 -4.59 -11.71
N LEU A 40 3.54 -4.56 -10.96
CA LEU A 40 2.74 -3.36 -10.73
C LEU A 40 3.16 -2.75 -9.40
N PHE A 41 3.34 -1.44 -9.41
CA PHE A 41 3.52 -0.63 -8.21
C PHE A 41 2.31 0.29 -8.07
N ILE A 42 1.76 0.34 -6.87
CA ILE A 42 0.65 1.21 -6.50
C ILE A 42 1.14 2.09 -5.35
N LEU A 43 1.12 3.41 -5.53
CA LEU A 43 1.44 4.36 -4.47
C LEU A 43 0.16 4.96 -3.92
N LEU A 44 0.01 4.88 -2.60
CA LEU A 44 -1.17 5.32 -1.87
C LEU A 44 -0.78 6.34 -0.82
N MET A 45 -1.61 7.37 -0.63
CA MET A 45 -1.59 8.21 0.57
C MET A 45 -2.56 7.62 1.58
N THR A 46 -2.11 7.42 2.82
CA THR A 46 -2.99 7.01 3.92
C THR A 46 -3.33 8.18 4.84
N LYS A 47 -4.57 8.16 5.33
CA LYS A 47 -5.10 9.04 6.38
C LYS A 47 -5.07 8.38 7.76
N GLU A 48 -4.54 7.16 7.87
CA GLU A 48 -4.44 6.45 9.14
C GLU A 48 -3.51 7.16 10.12
N THR A 49 -3.91 7.16 11.39
CA THR A 49 -3.12 7.75 12.47
C THR A 49 -1.92 6.88 12.79
N VAL A 50 -0.76 7.52 12.99
CA VAL A 50 0.47 6.84 13.40
C VAL A 50 0.41 6.56 14.90
N GLU A 51 0.34 5.28 15.26
CA GLU A 51 0.42 4.86 16.66
C GLU A 51 1.86 4.80 17.17
N HIS A 52 2.75 4.26 16.33
CA HIS A 52 4.14 3.99 16.69
C HIS A 52 5.07 4.71 15.71
N LYS A 53 5.41 5.95 16.05
CA LYS A 53 6.36 6.74 15.28
C LYS A 53 7.75 6.05 15.25
N PRO A 54 8.29 5.68 14.08
CA PRO A 54 9.67 5.21 13.98
C PRO A 54 10.67 6.27 14.46
N LYS A 55 11.71 5.85 15.20
CA LYS A 55 12.73 6.75 15.78
C LYS A 55 13.41 7.68 14.77
N ARG A 56 13.48 7.26 13.50
CA ARG A 56 14.13 8.01 12.42
C ARG A 56 13.24 9.07 11.77
N TRP A 57 11.94 9.10 12.09
CA TRP A 57 11.05 10.14 11.59
C TRP A 57 11.19 11.40 12.44
N ASN A 58 11.28 12.58 11.82
CA ASN A 58 11.31 13.84 12.56
C ASN A 58 9.91 14.44 12.62
N LYS A 59 9.49 15.06 11.51
CA LYS A 59 8.12 15.51 11.23
C LYS A 59 7.62 14.76 10.00
N TRP A 60 6.32 14.50 9.96
CA TRP A 60 5.61 13.94 8.82
C TRP A 60 4.22 14.56 8.80
N ASP A 61 3.71 14.84 7.60
CA ASP A 61 2.36 15.36 7.42
C ASP A 61 1.41 14.23 6.98
N VAL A 62 1.87 13.39 6.05
CA VAL A 62 1.13 12.24 5.53
C VAL A 62 2.08 11.05 5.33
N ILE A 63 1.53 9.84 5.34
CA ILE A 63 2.28 8.63 5.03
C ILE A 63 1.89 8.11 3.65
N TYR A 64 2.91 7.77 2.88
CA TYR A 64 2.75 7.06 1.63
C TYR A 64 3.08 5.58 1.80
N VAL A 65 2.28 4.74 1.17
CA VAL A 65 2.44 3.30 1.18
C VAL A 65 2.56 2.84 -0.26
N GLU A 66 3.68 2.20 -0.61
CA GLU A 66 3.86 1.58 -1.91
C GLU A 66 3.62 0.07 -1.82
N ILE A 67 2.74 -0.41 -2.69
CA ILE A 67 2.39 -1.83 -2.80
C ILE A 67 2.91 -2.32 -4.13
N SER A 68 3.62 -3.44 -4.12
CA SER A 68 4.10 -4.09 -5.33
C SER A 68 3.47 -5.48 -5.51
N PHE A 69 3.01 -5.73 -6.74
CA PHE A 69 2.45 -7.00 -7.18
C PHE A 69 3.35 -7.58 -8.25
N PHE A 70 3.79 -8.82 -8.05
CA PHE A 70 4.58 -9.56 -9.04
C PHE A 70 3.67 -10.54 -9.78
N THR A 71 4.05 -10.93 -11.00
CA THR A 71 3.39 -11.98 -11.79
C THR A 71 1.93 -11.66 -12.16
N ILE A 72 1.66 -10.41 -12.52
CA ILE A 72 0.31 -9.95 -12.85
C ILE A 72 -0.09 -10.46 -14.23
N GLN A 73 -1.26 -11.07 -14.30
CA GLN A 73 -1.82 -11.58 -15.55
C GLN A 73 -2.80 -10.59 -16.18
N ASN A 74 -3.60 -9.89 -15.37
CA ASN A 74 -4.62 -8.95 -15.83
C ASN A 74 -4.69 -7.74 -14.87
N LEU A 75 -4.92 -6.54 -15.40
CA LEU A 75 -5.15 -5.30 -14.66
C LEU A 75 -6.36 -4.58 -15.25
N THR A 76 -7.33 -4.23 -14.40
CA THR A 76 -8.54 -3.49 -14.77
C THR A 76 -8.63 -2.24 -13.90
N ILE A 77 -8.88 -1.07 -14.51
CA ILE A 77 -9.11 0.20 -13.81
C ILE A 77 -10.48 0.71 -14.24
N GLU A 78 -11.45 0.67 -13.33
CA GLU A 78 -12.84 1.02 -13.65
C GLU A 78 -13.16 2.50 -13.42
N SER A 79 -12.54 3.13 -12.40
CA SER A 79 -12.70 4.56 -12.12
C SER A 79 -11.53 5.10 -11.28
N PHE A 80 -11.27 6.40 -11.36
CA PHE A 80 -10.26 7.10 -10.56
C PHE A 80 -10.98 8.06 -9.61
N ARG A 81 -11.00 7.75 -8.32
CA ARG A 81 -11.66 8.57 -7.28
C ARG A 81 -10.67 8.88 -6.15
N ILE A 82 -11.04 9.81 -5.27
CA ILE A 82 -10.20 10.21 -4.13
C ILE A 82 -10.34 9.19 -2.98
N GLU A 83 -11.48 8.50 -2.89
CA GLU A 83 -11.76 7.41 -1.95
C GLU A 83 -11.64 6.07 -2.70
N ASN A 84 -10.44 5.50 -2.73
CA ASN A 84 -10.22 4.24 -3.45
C ASN A 84 -10.40 3.04 -2.51
N ILE A 85 -11.09 2.04 -3.02
CA ILE A 85 -11.16 0.71 -2.41
C ILE A 85 -10.29 -0.21 -3.25
N ILE A 86 -9.30 -0.84 -2.62
CA ILE A 86 -8.41 -1.78 -3.30
C ILE A 86 -8.83 -3.18 -2.91
N ASP A 87 -9.58 -3.84 -3.80
CA ASP A 87 -9.93 -5.26 -3.68
C ASP A 87 -8.95 -6.11 -4.50
N TYR A 88 -8.41 -7.17 -3.90
CA TYR A 88 -7.41 -8.02 -4.53
C TYR A 88 -7.43 -9.46 -4.02
N SER A 89 -7.03 -10.39 -4.88
CA SER A 89 -6.76 -11.79 -4.53
C SER A 89 -5.34 -12.18 -4.96
N GLY A 90 -4.36 -12.13 -4.04
CA GLY A 90 -2.96 -12.44 -4.36
C GLY A 90 -1.96 -12.23 -3.21
N TYR A 91 -0.66 -12.38 -3.51
CA TYR A 91 0.48 -12.10 -2.61
C TYR A 91 1.14 -10.77 -3.01
N PHE A 92 1.57 -9.96 -2.04
CA PHE A 92 2.07 -8.59 -2.27
C PHE A 92 3.24 -8.27 -1.35
N TYR A 93 4.24 -7.57 -1.89
CA TYR A 93 5.36 -7.03 -1.12
C TYR A 93 5.12 -5.54 -0.87
N PHE A 94 5.25 -5.12 0.40
CA PHE A 94 5.28 -3.70 0.75
C PHE A 94 6.68 -3.13 0.61
N GLY A 95 6.80 -2.05 -0.16
CA GLY A 95 7.94 -1.16 -0.18
C GLY A 95 7.56 0.13 0.53
N PHE A 96 8.45 0.66 1.38
CA PHE A 96 8.26 2.01 1.92
C PHE A 96 9.04 2.98 1.06
N ILE A 97 8.36 3.94 0.47
CA ILE A 97 9.00 5.14 -0.09
C ILE A 97 8.58 6.30 0.80
N PHE A 98 9.51 6.74 1.66
CA PHE A 98 9.36 7.97 2.42
C PHE A 98 9.98 9.11 1.61
N ILE A 99 9.14 10.00 1.06
CA ILE A 99 9.61 11.28 0.51
C ILE A 99 9.37 12.34 1.59
N LYS A 100 10.41 13.14 1.81
CA LYS A 100 10.56 14.14 2.87
C LYS A 100 9.87 15.44 2.50
#